data_AF-A0A9Q4MIY5-F1
#
_entry.id   AF-A0A9Q4MIY5-F1
#
_cell.length_a   1.000
_cell.length_b   1.000
_cell.length_c   1.000
_cell.angle_alpha   90.00
_cell.angle_beta   90.00
_cell.angle_gamma   90.00
#
_symmetry.space_group_name_H-M   'P 1'
#
loop_
_entity.id
_entity.type
_entity.pdbx_description
1 polymer ?
#
loop_
_entity_poly.entity_id
_entity_poly.type
_entity_poly.pdbx_seq_one_letter_code
_entity_poly.pdbx_strand_id
1 'polypeptide(L)'
;MNSLAIRAVADNVRRLLEARRLSQKELAALSGVSQKSINDLLNYGGTVSKEPRLGTIEKLAKGFGIATWQLQIPGLPVDLLQGQMVSKVIENFRDAGTVGRENISRVAESEVRYSLVQNSERGAPR
;
A
#
# COMPACT_ATOMS: atom_id res chain seq x y z
N MET A 1 -15.97 3.29 -5.83
CA MET A 1 -15.03 2.35 -5.16
C MET A 1 -15.17 2.56 -3.65
N ASN A 2 -14.69 1.67 -2.77
CA ASN A 2 -14.76 1.92 -1.31
C ASN A 2 -13.94 3.18 -0.96
N SER A 3 -14.51 4.18 -0.28
CA SER A 3 -13.83 5.46 0.06
C SER A 3 -12.52 5.25 0.85
N LEU A 4 -12.43 4.14 1.59
CA LEU A 4 -11.22 3.73 2.32
C LEU A 4 -10.07 3.38 1.36
N ALA A 5 -10.36 2.65 0.27
CA ALA A 5 -9.35 2.23 -0.70
C ALA A 5 -8.79 3.43 -1.47
N ILE A 6 -9.60 4.43 -1.78
CA ILE A 6 -9.12 5.63 -2.49
C ILE A 6 -8.22 6.48 -1.59
N ARG A 7 -8.58 6.63 -0.30
CA ARG A 7 -7.69 7.25 0.68
C ARG A 7 -6.36 6.50 0.79
N ALA A 8 -6.41 5.17 0.84
CA ALA A 8 -5.20 4.35 0.82
C ALA A 8 -4.33 4.62 -0.41
N VAL A 9 -4.92 4.72 -1.61
CA VAL A 9 -4.17 5.08 -2.83
C VAL A 9 -3.50 6.44 -2.69
N ALA A 10 -4.23 7.47 -2.26
CA ALA A 10 -3.65 8.81 -2.08
C ALA A 10 -2.48 8.78 -1.08
N ASP A 11 -2.67 8.15 0.07
CA ASP A 11 -1.66 8.05 1.13
C ASP A 11 -0.44 7.25 0.68
N ASN A 12 -0.64 6.14 -0.04
CA ASN A 12 0.42 5.34 -0.61
C ASN A 12 1.23 6.11 -1.67
N VAL A 13 0.55 6.86 -2.54
CA VAL A 13 1.23 7.70 -3.54
C VAL A 13 2.08 8.79 -2.87
N ARG A 14 1.59 9.46 -1.80
CA ARG A 14 2.40 10.44 -1.05
C ARG A 14 3.65 9.81 -0.47
N ARG A 15 3.49 8.68 0.24
CA ARG A 15 4.61 7.95 0.87
C ARG A 15 5.64 7.48 -0.16
N LEU A 16 5.20 7.04 -1.34
CA LEU A 16 6.10 6.62 -2.42
C LEU A 16 6.83 7.80 -3.08
N LEU A 17 6.18 8.95 -3.26
CA LEU A 17 6.83 10.17 -3.74
C LEU A 17 7.94 10.61 -2.77
N GLU A 18 7.64 10.64 -1.47
CA GLU A 18 8.61 10.99 -0.41
C GLU A 18 9.78 10.01 -0.38
N ALA A 19 9.50 8.70 -0.31
CA ALA A 19 10.53 7.67 -0.22
C ALA A 19 11.46 7.64 -1.44
N ARG A 20 10.95 7.96 -2.64
CA ARG A 20 11.76 8.01 -3.87
C ARG A 20 12.27 9.41 -4.21
N ARG A 21 11.98 10.42 -3.39
CA ARG A 21 12.29 11.83 -3.64
C ARG A 21 11.81 12.31 -5.01
N LEU A 22 10.64 11.83 -5.44
CA LEU A 22 10.03 12.19 -6.71
C LEU A 22 9.05 13.36 -6.52
N SER A 23 9.05 14.27 -7.48
CA SER A 23 8.00 15.28 -7.65
C SER A 23 6.78 14.68 -8.36
N GLN A 24 5.63 15.36 -8.24
CA GLN A 24 4.43 14.98 -9.01
C GLN A 24 4.66 15.06 -10.53
N LYS A 25 5.55 15.95 -10.99
CA LYS A 25 5.91 16.09 -12.41
C LYS A 25 6.70 14.88 -12.90
N GLU A 26 7.64 14.38 -12.12
CA GLU A 26 8.39 13.17 -12.45
C GLU A 26 7.48 11.94 -12.43
N LEU A 27 6.59 11.82 -11.43
CA LEU A 27 5.58 10.75 -11.43
C LEU A 27 4.64 10.84 -12.64
N ALA A 28 4.25 12.04 -13.08
CA ALA A 28 3.45 12.22 -14.28
C ALA A 28 4.17 11.65 -15.52
N ALA A 29 5.47 11.90 -15.65
CA ALA A 29 6.29 11.35 -16.73
C ALA A 29 6.40 9.82 -16.65
N LEU A 30 6.60 9.26 -15.45
CA LEU A 30 6.74 7.81 -15.25
C LEU A 30 5.44 7.04 -15.46
N SER A 31 4.31 7.61 -15.05
CA SER A 31 3.00 6.94 -15.07
C SER A 31 2.16 7.25 -16.31
N GLY A 32 2.44 8.35 -17.02
CA GLY A 32 1.58 8.86 -18.08
C GLY A 32 0.23 9.40 -17.57
N VAL A 33 0.12 9.67 -16.26
CA VAL A 33 -1.01 10.36 -15.66
C VAL A 33 -0.71 11.85 -15.59
N SER A 34 -1.69 12.70 -15.92
CA SER A 34 -1.46 14.16 -15.86
C SER A 34 -1.11 14.61 -14.44
N GLN A 35 -0.22 15.60 -14.32
CA GLN A 35 0.14 16.18 -13.01
C GLN A 35 -1.12 16.69 -12.28
N LYS A 36 -2.09 17.27 -12.99
CA LYS A 36 -3.37 17.69 -12.42
C LYS A 36 -4.14 16.52 -11.79
N SER A 37 -4.22 15.38 -12.47
CA SER A 37 -4.89 14.19 -11.93
C SER A 37 -4.17 13.61 -10.72
N ILE A 38 -2.83 13.69 -10.68
CA ILE A 38 -2.04 13.31 -9.50
C ILE A 38 -2.36 14.26 -8.34
N ASN A 39 -2.34 15.58 -8.58
CA ASN A 39 -2.69 16.57 -7.57
C ASN A 39 -4.11 16.37 -7.02
N ASP A 40 -5.09 16.15 -7.91
CA ASP A 40 -6.48 15.94 -7.53
C ASP A 40 -6.62 14.67 -6.65
N LEU A 41 -5.90 13.59 -6.99
CA LEU A 41 -5.82 12.37 -6.16
C LEU A 41 -5.21 12.66 -4.78
N LEU A 42 -4.09 13.39 -4.73
CA LEU A 42 -3.41 13.72 -3.48
C LEU A 42 -4.20 14.68 -2.59
N ASN A 43 -5.28 15.28 -3.09
CA ASN A 43 -6.19 16.11 -2.33
C ASN A 43 -7.57 15.46 -2.14
N TYR A 44 -7.71 14.17 -2.47
CA TYR A 44 -8.96 13.42 -2.29
C TYR A 44 -9.37 13.37 -0.81
N GLY A 45 -10.64 13.66 -0.54
CA GLY A 45 -11.19 13.72 0.82
C GLY A 45 -10.93 15.05 1.56
N GLY A 46 -10.18 15.97 0.93
CA GLY A 46 -10.06 17.37 1.34
C GLY A 46 -10.83 18.26 0.38
N THR A 47 -10.11 18.91 -0.52
CA THR A 47 -10.68 19.86 -1.52
C THR A 47 -11.22 19.17 -2.77
N VAL A 48 -10.98 17.87 -2.94
CA VAL A 48 -11.42 17.09 -4.11
C VAL A 48 -12.22 15.85 -3.66
N SER A 49 -13.37 15.61 -4.31
CA SER A 49 -14.22 14.44 -4.05
C SER A 49 -14.29 13.47 -5.24
N LYS A 50 -13.62 13.79 -6.35
CA LYS A 50 -13.65 12.98 -7.56
C LYS A 50 -12.78 11.73 -7.40
N GLU A 51 -13.41 10.57 -7.51
CA GLU A 51 -12.70 9.29 -7.48
C GLU A 51 -11.80 9.11 -8.73
N PRO A 52 -10.55 8.65 -8.56
CA PRO A 52 -9.74 8.23 -9.70
C PRO A 52 -10.36 7.00 -10.36
N ARG A 53 -10.25 6.91 -11.69
CA ARG A 53 -10.61 5.68 -12.42
C ARG A 53 -9.59 4.59 -12.11
N LEU A 54 -10.00 3.32 -12.19
CA LEU A 54 -9.09 2.18 -12.03
C LEU A 54 -7.86 2.29 -12.95
N GLY A 55 -8.07 2.64 -14.23
CA GLY A 55 -6.95 2.85 -15.16
C GLY A 55 -5.98 3.97 -14.77
N THR A 56 -6.40 4.94 -13.95
CA THR A 56 -5.48 5.91 -13.36
C THR A 56 -4.62 5.25 -12.28
N ILE A 57 -5.22 4.44 -11.41
CA ILE A 57 -4.52 3.72 -10.34
C ILE A 57 -3.50 2.73 -10.94
N GLU A 58 -3.88 2.00 -12.00
CA GLU A 58 -2.99 1.07 -12.72
C GLU A 58 -1.78 1.78 -13.33
N LYS A 59 -1.99 2.93 -13.96
CA LYS A 59 -0.91 3.75 -14.52
C LYS A 59 0.04 4.26 -13.44
N LEU A 60 -0.49 4.69 -12.30
CA LEU A 60 0.33 5.12 -11.15
C LEU A 60 1.15 3.95 -10.60
N ALA A 61 0.52 2.78 -10.38
CA ALA A 61 1.20 1.58 -9.92
C ALA A 61 2.34 1.18 -10.87
N LYS A 62 2.07 1.21 -12.18
CA LYS A 62 3.08 0.98 -13.22
C LYS A 62 4.23 1.97 -13.16
N GLY A 63 3.94 3.27 -12.96
CA GLY A 63 4.97 4.30 -12.79
C GLY A 63 5.89 4.06 -11.59
N PHE A 64 5.39 3.38 -10.55
CA PHE A 64 6.19 2.94 -9.41
C PHE A 64 6.81 1.55 -9.58
N GLY A 65 6.43 0.77 -10.60
CA GLY A 65 6.90 -0.60 -10.79
C GLY A 65 6.33 -1.59 -9.76
N ILE A 66 5.11 -1.34 -9.27
CA ILE A 66 4.42 -2.18 -8.27
C ILE A 66 3.07 -2.65 -8.82
N ALA A 67 2.46 -3.67 -8.20
CA ALA A 67 1.14 -4.15 -8.58
C ALA A 67 0.03 -3.19 -8.12
N THR A 68 -1.06 -3.08 -8.90
CA THR A 68 -2.19 -2.18 -8.63
C THR A 68 -2.85 -2.42 -7.26
N TRP A 69 -2.89 -3.66 -6.79
CA TRP A 69 -3.46 -3.99 -5.48
C TRP A 69 -2.62 -3.44 -4.33
N GLN A 70 -1.28 -3.32 -4.48
CA GLN A 70 -0.39 -2.81 -3.43
C GLN A 70 -0.74 -1.36 -3.08
N LEU A 71 -1.04 -0.52 -4.09
CA LEU A 71 -1.48 0.87 -3.86
C LEU A 71 -2.79 0.99 -3.10
N GLN A 72 -3.61 -0.05 -3.04
CA GLN A 72 -4.94 0.00 -2.42
C GLN A 72 -4.95 -0.51 -0.97
N ILE A 73 -3.84 -1.06 -0.47
CA ILE A 73 -3.75 -1.55 0.91
C ILE A 73 -3.50 -0.37 1.85
N PRO A 74 -4.43 -0.08 2.79
CA PRO A 74 -4.24 0.99 3.77
C PRO A 74 -3.12 0.62 4.74
N GLY A 75 -2.28 1.60 5.08
CA GLY A 75 -1.28 1.45 6.13
C GLY A 75 -0.10 0.52 5.81
N LEU A 76 0.00 -0.04 4.59
CA LEU A 76 1.16 -0.87 4.22
C LEU A 76 2.45 -0.02 4.29
N PRO A 77 3.49 -0.45 5.02
CA PRO A 77 4.77 0.24 5.07
C PRO A 77 5.39 0.45 3.68
N VAL A 78 6.11 1.56 3.49
CA VAL A 78 6.61 1.95 2.16
C VAL A 78 7.68 1.01 1.61
N ASP A 79 8.49 0.43 2.49
CA ASP A 79 9.45 -0.63 2.18
C ASP A 79 8.74 -1.90 1.68
N LEU A 80 7.58 -2.24 2.26
CA LEU A 80 6.76 -3.37 1.83
C LEU A 80 5.98 -3.09 0.53
N LEU A 81 5.63 -1.83 0.27
CA LEU A 81 5.04 -1.42 -1.01
C LEU A 81 6.02 -1.61 -2.17
N GLN A 82 7.31 -1.33 -1.95
CA GLN A 82 8.34 -1.39 -2.99
C GLN A 82 9.00 -2.77 -3.11
N GLY A 83 8.99 -3.56 -2.04
CA GLY A 83 9.59 -4.88 -1.99
C GLY A 83 8.73 -5.96 -2.65
N GLN A 84 9.36 -7.12 -2.89
CA GLN A 84 8.70 -8.33 -3.38
C GLN A 84 8.12 -9.19 -2.25
N MET A 85 8.41 -8.87 -0.99
CA MET A 85 8.10 -9.74 0.15
C MET A 85 6.59 -10.01 0.29
N VAL A 86 5.75 -8.97 0.21
CA VAL A 86 4.29 -9.14 0.33
C VAL A 86 3.74 -9.96 -0.83
N SER A 87 4.16 -9.67 -2.06
CA SER A 87 3.80 -10.47 -3.23
C SER A 87 4.21 -11.92 -3.05
N LYS A 88 5.41 -12.17 -2.51
CA LYS A 88 5.90 -13.53 -2.28
C LYS A 88 5.10 -14.27 -1.22
N VAL A 89 4.67 -13.60 -0.16
CA VAL A 89 3.77 -14.18 0.85
C VAL A 89 2.43 -14.59 0.21
N ILE A 90 1.86 -13.74 -0.65
CA ILE A 90 0.61 -14.04 -1.35
C ILE A 90 0.78 -15.22 -2.30
N GLU A 91 1.87 -15.27 -3.07
CA GLU A 91 2.21 -16.40 -3.96
C GLU A 91 2.37 -17.70 -3.18
N ASN A 92 3.16 -17.67 -2.10
CA ASN A 92 3.40 -18.85 -1.27
C ASN A 92 2.09 -19.35 -0.63
N PHE A 93 1.22 -18.44 -0.18
CA PHE A 93 -0.09 -18.82 0.36
C PHE A 93 -1.00 -19.42 -0.72
N ARG A 94 -1.02 -18.84 -1.93
CA ARG A 94 -1.78 -19.36 -3.08
C ARG A 94 -1.33 -20.78 -3.43
N ASP A 95 -0.02 -21.03 -3.47
CA ASP A 95 0.56 -22.27 -3.97
C ASP A 95 0.67 -23.37 -2.88
N ALA A 96 0.55 -22.99 -1.60
CA ALA A 96 0.53 -23.94 -0.49
C ALA A 96 -0.72 -24.83 -0.49
N GLY A 97 -0.58 -26.09 -0.07
CA GLY A 97 -1.70 -26.97 0.26
C GLY A 97 -2.42 -26.55 1.55
N THR A 98 -3.54 -27.20 1.88
CA THR A 98 -4.39 -26.85 3.04
C THR A 98 -3.60 -26.69 4.33
N VAL A 99 -2.82 -27.71 4.72
CA VAL A 99 -1.98 -27.69 5.93
C VAL A 99 -0.95 -26.56 5.89
N GLY A 100 -0.38 -26.27 4.71
CA GLY A 100 0.57 -25.17 4.54
C GLY A 100 -0.09 -23.81 4.77
N ARG A 101 -1.28 -23.59 4.22
CA ARG A 101 -2.05 -22.35 4.42
C ARG A 101 -2.45 -22.18 5.89
N GLU A 102 -2.91 -23.23 6.55
CA GLU A 102 -3.23 -23.20 7.98
C GLU A 102 -2.01 -22.82 8.82
N ASN A 103 -0.84 -23.39 8.52
CA ASN A 103 0.41 -23.04 9.18
C ASN A 103 0.81 -21.58 8.95
N ILE A 104 0.73 -21.09 7.71
CA ILE A 104 1.02 -19.69 7.39
C ILE A 104 0.10 -18.76 8.19
N SER A 105 -1.21 -19.01 8.18
CA SER A 105 -2.19 -18.20 8.93
C SER A 105 -1.90 -18.24 10.43
N ARG A 106 -1.71 -19.44 11.00
CA ARG A 106 -1.42 -19.61 12.43
C ARG A 106 -0.18 -18.86 12.87
N VAL A 107 0.91 -18.94 12.09
CA VAL A 107 2.16 -18.24 12.40
C VAL A 107 1.96 -16.74 12.29
N ALA A 108 1.39 -16.24 11.18
CA ALA A 108 1.16 -14.81 10.98
C ALA A 108 0.31 -14.19 12.11
N GLU A 109 -0.77 -14.85 12.53
CA GLU A 109 -1.60 -14.39 13.65
C GLU A 109 -0.87 -14.43 14.99
N SER A 110 -0.04 -15.45 15.22
CA SER A 110 0.75 -15.58 16.45
C SER A 110 1.80 -14.46 16.55
N GLU A 111 2.54 -14.18 15.48
CA GLU A 111 3.55 -13.12 15.44
C GLU A 111 2.94 -11.73 15.72
N VAL A 112 1.77 -11.44 15.13
CA VAL A 112 1.05 -10.19 15.41
C VAL A 112 0.67 -10.12 16.89
N ARG A 113 0.12 -11.20 17.46
CA ARG A 113 -0.26 -11.24 18.88
C ARG A 113 0.93 -11.02 19.80
N TYR A 114 2.06 -11.66 19.54
CA TYR A 114 3.28 -11.49 20.34
C TYR A 114 3.82 -10.07 20.27
N SER A 115 3.81 -9.44 19.09
CA SER A 115 4.24 -8.05 18.94
C SER A 115 3.39 -7.07 19.77
N LEU A 116 2.08 -7.30 19.88
CA LEU A 116 1.17 -6.46 20.67
C LEU A 116 1.45 -6.58 22.17
N VAL A 117 1.68 -7.80 22.67
CA VAL A 117 2.02 -8.04 24.08
C VAL A 117 3.33 -7.34 24.44
N GLN A 118 4.38 -7.54 23.63
CA GLN A 118 5.69 -6.91 23.87
C GLN A 118 5.62 -5.38 23.85
N ASN A 119 4.81 -4.79 22.99
CA ASN A 119 4.63 -3.33 22.93
C ASN A 119 3.88 -2.79 24.15
N SER A 120 2.95 -3.57 24.71
CA SER A 120 2.18 -3.21 25.91
C SER A 120 3.05 -3.19 27.16
N GLU A 121 3.96 -4.16 27.30
CA GLU A 121 4.91 -4.25 28.42
C GLU A 121 5.97 -3.16 28.40
N ARG A 122 6.36 -2.66 27.22
CA ARG A 122 7.33 -1.55 27.08
C ARG A 122 6.70 -0.16 27.33
N GLY A 123 5.38 -0.04 27.24
CA GLY A 123 4.64 1.21 27.43
C GLY A 123 4.20 1.50 28.86
N ALA A 124 4.45 0.59 29.81
CA ALA A 124 4.14 0.81 31.23
C ALA A 124 5.10 1.87 31.81
N PRO A 125 4.60 3.00 32.36
CA PRO A 125 5.46 3.94 33.06
C PRO A 125 6.09 3.23 34.27
N ARG A 126 7.41 3.39 34.41
CA ARG A 126 8.17 2.95 35.59
C ARG A 126 7.78 3.75 36.82
#